data_AF-A0A537F5U6-F1
#
_entry.id   AF-A0A537F5U6-F1
#
_cell.length_a   1.000
_cell.length_b   1.000
_cell.length_c   1.000
_cell.angle_alpha   90.00
_cell.angle_beta   90.00
_cell.angle_gamma   90.00
#
_symmetry.space_group_name_H-M   'P 1'
#
loop_
_entity.id
_entity.type
_entity.pdbx_description
1 polymer ?
#
loop_
_entity_poly.entity_id
_entity_poly.type
_entity_poly.pdbx_seq_one_letter_code
_entity_poly.pdbx_strand_id
1 'polypeptide(L)'
;MLGLLVVFRRMINESIRIGLANDASSLRKLSLLSYNQLAQYDSPSCYKLCAISRAAGILASRKKSLRRGLPSRTPYAVRQQLVSCYVFKTRNGGLEIPIARGKRLSIPLTKHTLNMISQPRVKVRSFTLTLNRLSLCIALDVAKLECTSTVGVDRNLRNLTVGNEEETSHYDLSETVRVASSTV
;
A
#
# COMPACT_ATOMS: atom_id res chain seq x y z
N MET A 1 17.91 -2.38 -14.76
CA MET A 1 16.83 -2.52 -13.75
C MET A 1 17.33 -2.23 -12.33
N LEU A 2 18.42 -2.87 -11.87
CA LEU A 2 19.07 -2.62 -10.56
C LEU A 2 19.29 -1.12 -10.25
N GLY A 3 19.82 -0.35 -11.21
CA GLY A 3 20.03 1.09 -11.05
C GLY A 3 18.76 1.87 -10.69
N LEU A 4 17.62 1.55 -11.30
CA LEU A 4 16.36 2.25 -11.04
C LEU A 4 15.82 1.96 -9.63
N LEU A 5 15.99 0.73 -9.11
CA LEU A 5 15.62 0.40 -7.73
C LEU A 5 16.47 1.18 -6.72
N VAL A 6 17.77 1.34 -7.01
CA VAL A 6 18.70 2.13 -6.19
C VAL A 6 18.33 3.61 -6.22
N VAL A 7 18.07 4.16 -7.41
CA VAL A 7 17.65 5.56 -7.59
C VAL A 7 16.34 5.83 -6.87
N PHE A 8 15.33 4.96 -7.00
CA PHE A 8 14.06 5.10 -6.29
C PHE A 8 14.24 5.13 -4.77
N ARG A 9 15.07 4.23 -4.22
CA ARG A 9 15.41 4.23 -2.79
C ARG A 9 16.09 5.53 -2.38
N ARG A 10 17.01 6.08 -3.19
CA ARG A 10 17.65 7.37 -2.93
C ARG A 10 16.62 8.51 -2.91
N MET A 11 15.72 8.55 -3.89
CA MET A 11 14.63 9.53 -3.93
C MET A 11 13.72 9.48 -2.69
N ILE A 12 13.36 8.27 -2.22
CA ILE A 12 12.58 8.12 -0.97
C ILE A 12 13.35 8.71 0.21
N ASN A 13 14.62 8.32 0.38
CA ASN A 13 15.41 8.77 1.51
C ASN A 13 15.70 10.28 1.48
N GLU A 14 15.86 10.86 0.29
CA GLU A 14 15.97 12.31 0.13
C GLU A 14 14.69 13.02 0.56
N SER A 15 13.53 12.51 0.12
CA SER A 15 12.23 13.04 0.55
C SER A 15 12.02 12.86 2.07
N ILE A 16 12.52 11.77 2.68
CA ILE A 16 12.50 11.59 4.13
C ILE A 16 13.33 12.68 4.83
N ARG A 17 14.55 12.95 4.37
CA ARG A 17 15.43 14.00 4.94
C ARG A 17 14.76 15.37 4.85
N ILE A 18 14.24 15.72 3.68
CA ILE A 18 13.50 16.98 3.46
C ILE A 18 12.29 17.05 4.42
N GLY A 19 11.54 15.96 4.55
CA GLY A 19 10.38 15.90 5.43
C GLY A 19 10.71 16.07 6.91
N LEU A 20 11.82 15.48 7.38
CA LEU A 20 12.30 15.66 8.76
C LEU A 20 12.76 17.10 9.01
N ALA A 21 13.49 17.70 8.07
CA ALA A 21 13.99 19.07 8.19
C ALA A 21 12.87 20.14 8.24
N ASN A 22 11.68 19.82 7.69
CA ASN A 22 10.56 20.76 7.54
C ASN A 22 9.32 20.39 8.37
N ASP A 23 9.42 19.42 9.29
CA ASP A 23 8.29 18.75 9.97
C ASP A 23 7.10 18.51 9.02
N ALA A 24 7.37 17.86 7.88
CA ALA A 24 6.41 17.62 6.82
C ALA A 24 6.15 16.12 6.67
N SER A 25 4.93 15.69 7.01
CA SER A 25 4.50 14.28 6.87
C SER A 25 3.31 14.08 5.92
N SER A 26 2.72 15.16 5.39
CA SER A 26 1.61 15.08 4.44
C SER A 26 2.14 14.98 3.01
N LEU A 27 1.45 14.22 2.16
CA LEU A 27 1.82 14.07 0.75
C LEU A 27 1.87 15.44 0.04
N ARG A 28 0.87 16.30 0.26
CA ARG A 28 0.81 17.64 -0.35
C ARG A 28 2.04 18.49 0.00
N LYS A 29 2.36 18.63 1.29
CA LYS A 29 3.50 19.47 1.73
C LYS A 29 4.82 18.88 1.24
N LEU A 30 4.97 17.56 1.32
CA LEU A 30 6.21 16.89 0.91
C LEU A 30 6.43 16.96 -0.61
N SER A 31 5.36 16.89 -1.41
CA SER A 31 5.43 17.08 -2.86
C SER A 31 5.96 18.46 -3.24
N LEU A 32 5.45 19.53 -2.61
CA LEU A 32 5.91 20.90 -2.89
C LEU A 32 7.40 21.08 -2.55
N LEU A 33 7.86 20.50 -1.44
CA LEU A 33 9.23 20.64 -0.98
C LEU A 33 10.22 19.76 -1.77
N SER A 34 9.81 18.53 -2.11
CA SER A 34 10.73 17.51 -2.61
C SER A 34 10.76 17.40 -4.13
N TYR A 35 9.67 17.71 -4.84
CA TYR A 35 9.56 17.36 -6.26
C TYR A 35 10.67 17.96 -7.13
N ASN A 36 10.96 19.25 -6.96
CA ASN A 36 12.04 19.93 -7.69
C ASN A 36 13.42 19.43 -7.26
N GLN A 37 13.62 19.12 -5.97
CA GLN A 37 14.87 18.56 -5.47
C GLN A 37 15.17 17.16 -6.04
N LEU A 38 14.12 16.42 -6.41
CA LEU A 38 14.26 15.13 -7.09
C LEU A 38 14.55 15.27 -8.59
N ALA A 39 14.59 16.48 -9.17
CA ALA A 39 14.84 16.68 -10.59
C ALA A 39 16.18 16.10 -11.06
N GLN A 40 17.21 16.21 -10.21
CA GLN A 40 18.57 15.72 -10.45
C GLN A 40 18.69 14.20 -10.64
N TYR A 41 17.70 13.42 -10.19
CA TYR A 41 17.73 11.97 -10.35
C TYR A 41 17.29 11.56 -11.75
N ASP A 42 18.17 10.85 -12.46
CA ASP A 42 17.86 10.21 -13.74
C ASP A 42 16.83 9.09 -13.55
N SER A 43 15.55 9.46 -13.64
CA SER A 43 14.41 8.56 -13.54
C SER A 43 13.16 9.18 -14.18
N PRO A 44 12.25 8.35 -14.71
CA PRO A 44 10.93 8.82 -15.14
C PRO A 44 10.19 9.61 -14.04
N SER A 45 9.58 10.74 -14.42
CA SER A 45 8.92 11.67 -13.49
C SER A 45 7.83 11.02 -12.65
N CYS A 46 7.12 10.02 -13.19
CA CYS A 46 6.09 9.26 -12.48
C CYS A 46 6.59 8.63 -11.18
N TYR A 47 7.88 8.26 -11.11
CA TYR A 47 8.46 7.66 -9.92
C TYR A 47 8.80 8.66 -8.82
N LYS A 48 8.98 9.94 -9.14
CA LYS A 48 9.27 10.99 -8.15
C LYS A 48 8.10 11.15 -7.19
N LEU A 49 6.88 11.27 -7.71
CA LEU A 49 5.66 11.33 -6.89
C LEU A 49 5.45 10.06 -6.07
N CYS A 50 5.76 8.88 -6.63
CA CYS A 50 5.64 7.62 -5.90
C CYS A 50 6.67 7.50 -4.77
N ALA A 51 7.90 7.98 -4.98
CA ALA A 51 8.93 8.05 -3.94
C ALA A 51 8.53 9.00 -2.81
N ILE A 52 7.99 10.19 -3.15
CA ILE A 52 7.47 11.17 -2.19
C ILE A 52 6.29 10.59 -1.40
N SER A 53 5.35 9.94 -2.08
CA SER A 53 4.21 9.27 -1.43
C SER A 53 4.68 8.21 -0.42
N ARG A 54 5.68 7.41 -0.79
CA ARG A 54 6.27 6.42 0.12
C ARG A 54 6.94 7.09 1.33
N ALA A 55 7.70 8.17 1.11
CA ALA A 55 8.34 8.94 2.18
C ALA A 55 7.30 9.55 3.14
N ALA A 56 6.24 10.15 2.61
CA ALA A 56 5.14 10.71 3.40
C ALA A 56 4.49 9.66 4.30
N GLY A 57 4.23 8.46 3.77
CA GLY A 57 3.70 7.34 4.56
C GLY A 57 4.62 6.91 5.71
N ILE A 58 5.93 6.85 5.46
CA ILE A 58 6.94 6.53 6.49
C ILE A 58 6.95 7.60 7.59
N LEU A 59 6.97 8.89 7.21
CA LEU A 59 6.98 10.02 8.13
C LEU A 59 5.69 10.11 8.95
N ALA A 60 4.53 9.88 8.33
CA ALA A 60 3.23 9.86 9.01
C ALA A 60 3.16 8.72 10.05
N SER A 61 3.69 7.54 9.71
CA SER A 61 3.79 6.41 10.64
C SER A 61 4.68 6.72 11.85
N ARG A 62 5.84 7.38 11.62
CA ARG A 62 6.70 7.88 12.70
C ARG A 62 5.97 8.88 13.59
N LYS A 63 5.30 9.88 12.99
CA LYS A 63 4.53 10.89 13.74
C LYS A 63 3.42 10.24 14.58
N LYS A 64 2.79 9.17 14.07
CA LYS A 64 1.82 8.37 14.84
C LYS A 64 2.47 7.63 16.01
N SER A 65 3.68 7.08 15.83
CA SER A 65 4.40 6.34 16.88
C SER A 65 4.86 7.28 18.01
N LEU A 66 5.42 8.44 17.65
CA LEU A 66 5.83 9.47 18.62
C LEU A 66 4.64 9.97 19.45
N ARG A 67 3.47 10.19 18.83
CA ARG A 67 2.23 10.54 19.56
C ARG A 67 1.78 9.50 20.57
N ARG A 68 2.20 8.24 20.43
CA ARG A 68 1.87 7.14 21.36
C ARG A 68 2.95 6.94 22.42
N GLY A 69 3.97 7.80 22.49
CA GLY A 69 5.11 7.63 23.40
C GLY A 69 6.04 6.47 23.03
N LEU A 70 5.92 5.90 21.83
CA LEU A 70 6.77 4.80 21.41
C LEU A 70 8.15 5.31 20.97
N PRO A 71 9.26 4.71 21.43
CA PRO A 71 10.59 5.09 21.00
C PRO A 71 10.73 4.90 19.49
N SER A 72 11.11 5.95 18.77
CA SER A 72 11.16 5.95 17.30
C SER A 72 12.46 6.53 16.77
N ARG A 73 13.23 5.69 16.07
CA ARG A 73 14.48 6.08 15.40
C ARG A 73 14.20 6.99 14.20
N THR A 74 15.26 7.63 13.69
CA THR A 74 15.21 8.35 12.42
C THR A 74 14.83 7.38 11.30
N PRO A 75 13.76 7.66 10.54
CA PRO A 75 13.26 6.74 9.55
C PRO A 75 14.20 6.68 8.34
N TYR A 76 14.34 5.50 7.75
CA TYR A 76 15.13 5.29 6.54
C TYR A 76 14.56 4.12 5.72
N ALA A 77 14.48 4.29 4.40
CA ALA A 77 14.07 3.25 3.47
C ALA A 77 15.27 2.38 3.08
N VAL A 78 15.37 1.20 3.69
CA VAL A 78 16.47 0.23 3.47
C VAL A 78 16.27 -0.57 2.17
N ARG A 79 15.06 -1.09 1.97
CA ARG A 79 14.74 -2.03 0.87
C ARG A 79 14.80 -1.32 -0.48
N GLN A 80 15.49 -1.96 -1.43
CA GLN A 80 15.46 -1.58 -2.84
C GLN A 80 14.14 -2.08 -3.44
N GLN A 81 13.32 -1.15 -3.90
CA GLN A 81 12.04 -1.42 -4.52
C GLN A 81 11.71 -0.30 -5.50
N LEU A 82 10.73 -0.54 -6.35
CA LEU A 82 10.12 0.44 -7.22
C LEU A 82 8.61 0.26 -7.11
N VAL A 83 7.92 1.31 -6.72
CA VAL A 83 6.46 1.32 -6.61
C VAL A 83 5.93 2.35 -7.57
N SER A 84 4.89 2.00 -8.31
CA SER A 84 4.15 2.99 -9.12
C SER A 84 2.70 2.62 -9.31
N CYS A 85 1.84 3.64 -9.17
CA CYS A 85 0.45 3.62 -9.61
C CYS A 85 0.24 4.34 -10.95
N TYR A 86 1.32 4.81 -11.59
CA TYR A 86 1.27 5.59 -12.82
C TYR A 86 2.09 4.95 -13.95
N VAL A 87 1.69 5.25 -15.19
CA VAL A 87 2.46 5.04 -16.44
C VAL A 87 2.91 3.59 -16.68
N PHE A 88 2.26 2.59 -16.09
CA PHE A 88 2.45 1.18 -16.44
C PHE A 88 1.30 0.67 -17.32
N LYS A 89 1.55 -0.39 -18.08
CA LYS A 89 0.55 -1.06 -18.90
C LYS A 89 0.67 -2.57 -18.74
N THR A 90 -0.46 -3.26 -18.70
CA THR A 90 -0.50 -4.73 -18.82
C THR A 90 -0.92 -5.07 -20.25
N ARG A 91 0.05 -5.46 -21.09
CA ARG A 91 -0.15 -5.78 -22.51
C ARG A 91 0.81 -6.89 -22.93
N ASN A 92 0.46 -7.62 -23.99
CA ASN A 92 1.32 -8.65 -24.60
C ASN A 92 1.88 -9.67 -23.59
N GLY A 93 1.05 -10.10 -22.64
CA GLY A 93 1.45 -11.07 -21.61
C GLY A 93 2.42 -10.53 -20.54
N GLY A 94 2.68 -9.22 -20.50
CA GLY A 94 3.65 -8.61 -19.59
C GLY A 94 3.17 -7.33 -18.92
N LEU A 95 3.92 -6.94 -17.89
CA LEU A 95 3.86 -5.61 -17.28
C LEU A 95 4.92 -4.72 -17.93
N GLU A 96 4.48 -3.70 -18.66
CA GLU A 96 5.35 -2.69 -19.23
C GLU A 96 5.52 -1.50 -18.29
N ILE A 97 6.76 -1.17 -17.96
CA ILE A 97 7.12 -0.03 -17.10
C ILE A 97 8.12 0.90 -17.78
N PRO A 98 8.06 2.22 -17.57
CA PRO A 98 9.06 3.14 -18.09
C PRO A 98 10.39 2.97 -17.34
N ILE A 99 11.51 2.93 -18.06
CA ILE A 99 12.84 2.88 -17.44
C ILE A 99 13.68 4.12 -17.74
N ALA A 100 13.39 4.80 -18.85
CA ALA A 100 13.96 6.09 -19.24
C ALA A 100 13.02 6.78 -20.23
N ARG A 101 13.37 8.00 -20.68
CA ARG A 101 12.59 8.71 -21.70
C ARG A 101 12.47 7.86 -22.97
N GLY A 102 11.23 7.55 -23.38
CA GLY A 102 10.93 6.72 -24.55
C GLY A 102 11.27 5.23 -24.41
N LYS A 103 11.90 4.79 -23.30
CA LYS A 103 12.31 3.39 -23.10
C LYS A 103 11.42 2.71 -22.07
N ARG A 104 10.86 1.56 -22.44
CA ARG A 104 10.05 0.71 -21.57
C ARG A 104 10.70 -0.67 -21.41
N LEU A 105 10.50 -1.27 -20.24
CA LEU A 105 10.83 -2.65 -19.95
C LEU A 105 9.54 -3.44 -19.87
N SER A 106 9.47 -4.58 -20.55
CA SER A 106 8.40 -5.56 -20.38
C SER A 106 8.85 -6.66 -19.43
N ILE A 107 8.07 -6.90 -18.37
CA ILE A 107 8.29 -7.99 -17.42
C ILE A 107 7.22 -9.05 -17.70
N PRO A 108 7.59 -10.25 -18.18
CA PRO A 108 6.63 -11.32 -18.44
C PRO A 108 5.84 -11.67 -17.19
N LEU A 109 4.53 -11.88 -17.34
CA LEU A 109 3.66 -12.35 -16.27
C LEU A 109 3.39 -13.83 -16.43
N THR A 110 3.21 -14.52 -15.31
CA THR A 110 2.83 -15.94 -15.34
C THR A 110 1.42 -16.10 -15.93
N LYS A 111 1.13 -17.28 -16.50
CA LYS A 111 -0.23 -17.62 -16.97
C LYS A 111 -1.28 -17.43 -15.88
N HIS A 112 -0.95 -17.81 -14.64
CA HIS A 112 -1.82 -17.61 -13.49
C HIS A 112 -2.13 -16.12 -13.25
N THR A 113 -1.11 -15.27 -13.22
CA THR A 113 -1.29 -13.82 -13.04
C THR A 113 -2.10 -13.20 -14.18
N LEU A 114 -1.84 -13.59 -15.42
CA LEU A 114 -2.60 -13.13 -16.58
C LEU A 114 -4.08 -13.50 -16.46
N ASN A 115 -4.39 -14.76 -16.14
CA ASN A 115 -5.76 -15.20 -15.94
C ASN A 115 -6.48 -14.39 -14.86
N MET A 116 -5.80 -14.05 -13.76
CA MET A 116 -6.37 -13.24 -12.67
C MET A 116 -6.66 -11.80 -13.10
N ILE A 117 -5.72 -11.13 -13.78
CA ILE A 117 -5.90 -9.72 -14.17
C ILE A 117 -6.77 -9.54 -15.42
N SER A 118 -6.98 -10.60 -16.20
CA SER A 118 -7.90 -10.64 -17.34
C SER A 118 -9.36 -10.85 -16.94
N GLN A 119 -9.64 -11.16 -15.67
CA GLN A 119 -11.02 -11.30 -15.21
C GLN A 119 -11.80 -10.00 -15.41
N PRO A 120 -13.08 -10.08 -15.82
CA PRO A 120 -13.95 -8.91 -15.87
C PRO A 120 -13.93 -8.17 -14.53
N ARG A 121 -13.97 -6.84 -14.58
CA ARG A 121 -14.03 -5.95 -13.39
C ARG A 121 -12.76 -5.92 -12.54
N VAL A 122 -11.72 -6.68 -12.87
CA VAL A 122 -10.41 -6.57 -12.22
C VAL A 122 -9.59 -5.47 -12.89
N LYS A 123 -9.06 -4.53 -12.10
CA LYS A 123 -8.19 -3.44 -12.57
C LYS A 123 -6.90 -3.44 -11.78
N VAL A 124 -5.76 -3.52 -12.47
CA VAL A 124 -4.44 -3.33 -11.85
C VAL A 124 -4.25 -1.83 -11.53
N ARG A 125 -4.05 -1.51 -10.26
CA ARG A 125 -3.94 -0.12 -9.76
C ARG A 125 -2.49 0.32 -9.55
N SER A 126 -1.63 -0.60 -9.18
CA SER A 126 -0.21 -0.32 -8.97
C SER A 126 0.60 -1.60 -9.01
N PHE A 127 1.92 -1.44 -9.05
CA PHE A 127 2.86 -2.53 -8.86
C PHE A 127 3.92 -2.16 -7.83
N THR A 128 4.51 -3.19 -7.22
CA THR A 128 5.74 -3.13 -6.46
C THR A 128 6.73 -4.11 -7.06
N LEU A 129 7.88 -3.62 -7.47
CA LEU A 129 8.99 -4.41 -8.00
C LEU A 129 10.15 -4.36 -7.01
N THR A 130 10.70 -5.51 -6.69
CA THR A 130 11.95 -5.68 -5.93
C THR A 130 12.96 -6.43 -6.79
N LEU A 131 14.12 -6.78 -6.24
CA LEU A 131 15.14 -7.54 -6.96
C LEU A 131 14.64 -8.90 -7.46
N ASN A 132 13.74 -9.54 -6.72
CA ASN A 132 13.32 -10.92 -6.96
C ASN A 132 11.81 -11.13 -6.95
N ARG A 133 11.01 -10.08 -6.77
CA ARG A 133 9.54 -10.18 -6.74
C ARG A 133 8.88 -9.02 -7.45
N LEU A 134 7.85 -9.36 -8.21
CA LEU A 134 6.84 -8.43 -8.71
C LEU A 134 5.53 -8.71 -7.99
N SER A 135 4.91 -7.67 -7.45
CA SER A 135 3.58 -7.74 -6.83
C SER A 135 2.66 -6.71 -7.50
N LEU A 136 1.45 -7.14 -7.84
CA LEU A 136 0.42 -6.29 -8.43
C LEU A 136 -0.67 -6.01 -7.40
N CYS A 137 -1.09 -4.74 -7.30
CA CYS A 137 -2.27 -4.36 -6.55
C CYS A 137 -3.45 -4.31 -7.52
N ILE A 138 -4.47 -5.13 -7.25
CA ILE A 138 -5.69 -5.18 -8.05
C ILE A 138 -6.87 -4.65 -7.26
N ALA A 139 -7.79 -3.97 -7.95
CA ALA A 139 -9.09 -3.60 -7.43
C ALA A 139 -10.16 -4.34 -8.21
N LEU A 140 -11.13 -4.91 -7.49
CA LEU A 140 -12.35 -5.46 -8.06
C LEU A 140 -13.43 -4.37 -8.08
N ASP A 141 -13.96 -4.09 -9.27
CA ASP A 141 -15.05 -3.13 -9.45
C ASP A 141 -16.38 -3.79 -9.04
N VAL A 142 -16.76 -3.66 -7.78
CA VAL A 142 -17.98 -4.28 -7.24
C VAL A 142 -19.19 -3.38 -7.51
N ALA A 143 -20.32 -3.99 -7.88
CA ALA A 143 -21.54 -3.25 -8.12
C ALA A 143 -22.03 -2.71 -6.78
N LYS A 144 -22.53 -1.47 -6.77
CA LYS A 144 -23.23 -0.98 -5.60
C LYS A 144 -24.47 -1.83 -5.41
N LEU A 145 -24.62 -2.38 -4.22
CA LEU A 145 -25.82 -3.09 -3.79
C LEU A 145 -26.62 -2.14 -2.92
N GLU A 146 -27.94 -2.13 -3.10
CA GLU A 146 -28.84 -1.45 -2.17
C GLU A 146 -28.79 -2.16 -0.82
N CYS A 147 -28.69 -1.39 0.26
CA CYS A 147 -28.71 -1.92 1.61
C CYS A 147 -30.15 -2.22 1.99
N THR A 148 -30.55 -3.49 1.98
CA THR A 148 -31.94 -3.89 2.28
C THR A 148 -32.22 -4.01 3.78
N SER A 149 -31.20 -4.28 4.59
CA SER A 149 -31.29 -4.34 6.05
C SER A 149 -29.91 -4.18 6.67
N THR A 150 -29.87 -3.90 7.97
CA THR A 150 -28.63 -3.86 8.75
C THR A 150 -28.70 -4.84 9.91
N VAL A 151 -27.58 -5.49 10.18
CA VAL A 151 -27.43 -6.38 11.35
C VAL A 151 -26.25 -5.86 12.15
N GLY A 152 -26.51 -5.48 13.39
CA GLY A 152 -25.50 -5.16 14.39
C GLY A 152 -24.93 -6.44 14.98
N VAL A 153 -23.61 -6.49 15.11
CA VAL A 153 -22.92 -7.59 15.80
C VAL A 153 -22.03 -6.97 16.87
N ASP A 154 -22.40 -7.19 18.14
CA ASP A 154 -21.56 -6.86 19.29
C ASP A 154 -20.93 -8.13 19.85
N ARG A 155 -19.65 -8.04 20.21
CA ARG A 155 -18.90 -9.18 20.74
C ARG A 155 -18.16 -8.77 21.99
N ASN A 156 -18.35 -9.52 23.06
CA ASN A 156 -17.49 -9.50 24.23
C ASN A 156 -16.82 -10.86 24.41
N LEU A 157 -15.97 -10.97 25.43
CA LEU A 157 -15.23 -12.22 25.69
C LEU A 157 -16.17 -13.41 25.86
N ARG A 158 -17.32 -13.20 26.51
CA ARG A 158 -18.26 -14.26 26.91
C ARG A 158 -19.60 -14.19 26.21
N ASN A 159 -19.81 -13.26 25.29
CA ASN A 159 -21.05 -13.23 24.54
C ASN A 159 -20.87 -12.69 23.12
N LEU A 160 -21.81 -13.08 22.28
CA LEU A 160 -22.03 -12.54 20.95
C LEU A 160 -23.50 -12.14 20.91
N THR A 161 -23.75 -10.86 20.66
CA THR A 161 -25.10 -10.35 20.46
C THR A 161 -25.24 -9.96 18.99
N VAL A 162 -26.25 -10.51 18.32
CA VAL A 162 -26.56 -10.21 16.92
C VAL A 162 -28.00 -9.71 16.88
N GLY A 163 -28.25 -8.58 16.23
CA GLY A 163 -29.60 -8.07 16.12
C GLY A 163 -29.79 -7.13 14.95
N ASN A 164 -31.04 -6.98 14.54
CA ASN A 164 -31.51 -6.03 13.54
C ASN A 164 -32.72 -5.27 14.09
N GLU A 165 -33.52 -4.66 13.21
CA GLU A 165 -34.73 -3.93 13.59
C GLU A 165 -35.87 -4.82 14.12
N GLU A 166 -35.82 -6.13 13.84
CA GLU A 166 -36.88 -7.09 14.15
C GLU A 166 -36.58 -7.92 15.40
N GLU A 167 -35.35 -8.42 15.53
CA GLU A 167 -34.97 -9.32 16.60
C GLU A 167 -33.54 -9.11 17.09
N THR A 168 -33.30 -9.56 18.32
CA THR A 168 -31.97 -9.63 18.93
C THR A 168 -31.76 -11.02 19.50
N SER A 169 -30.69 -11.67 19.07
CA SER A 169 -30.23 -12.97 19.56
C SER A 169 -28.97 -12.80 20.39
N HIS A 170 -28.97 -13.42 21.58
CA HIS A 170 -27.82 -13.45 22.48
C HIS A 170 -27.26 -14.87 22.58
N TYR A 171 -25.96 -15.01 22.30
CA TYR A 171 -25.24 -16.27 22.41
C TYR A 171 -24.22 -16.19 23.55
N ASP A 172 -24.32 -17.12 24.50
CA ASP A 172 -23.31 -17.30 25.55
C ASP A 172 -22.07 -18.02 24.99
N LEU A 173 -20.90 -17.39 25.14
CA LEU A 173 -19.61 -17.90 24.70
C LEU A 173 -18.72 -18.32 25.88
N SER A 174 -19.26 -18.40 27.10
CA SER A 174 -18.51 -18.78 28.30
C SER A 174 -17.78 -20.12 28.14
N GLU A 175 -18.37 -21.08 27.43
CA GLU A 175 -17.72 -22.36 27.14
C GLU A 175 -16.51 -22.21 26.22
N THR A 176 -16.62 -21.37 25.18
CA THR A 176 -15.52 -21.07 24.27
C THR A 176 -14.32 -20.46 25.02
N VAL A 177 -14.60 -19.61 26.01
CA VAL A 177 -13.56 -19.03 26.88
C VAL A 177 -12.92 -20.11 27.76
N ARG A 178 -13.72 -21.03 28.33
CA ARG A 178 -13.20 -22.15 29.13
C ARG A 178 -12.28 -23.05 28.30
N VAL A 179 -12.70 -23.44 27.10
CA VAL A 179 -11.88 -24.25 26.17
C VAL A 179 -10.58 -23.52 25.81
N ALA A 180 -10.65 -22.24 25.46
CA ALA A 180 -9.45 -21.46 25.14
C ALA A 180 -8.46 -21.35 26.32
N SER A 181 -8.97 -21.30 27.56
CA SER A 181 -8.12 -21.25 28.76
C SER A 181 -7.52 -22.59 29.19
N SER A 182 -8.11 -23.72 28.77
CA SER A 182 -7.68 -25.08 29.11
C SER A 182 -6.79 -25.72 28.03
N THR A 183 -6.72 -25.10 26.85
CA THR A 183 -5.82 -25.52 25.77
C THR A 183 -4.52 -24.72 25.87
N VAL A 184 -3.63 -25.13 26.78
CA VAL A 184 -2.24 -24.65 26.91
C VAL A 184 -1.29 -25.71 26.38
#